data_AF-A0A934DW28-F1
#
_entry.id   AF-A0A934DW28-F1
#
_cell.length_a   1.000
_cell.length_b   1.000
_cell.length_c   1.000
_cell.angle_alpha   90.00
_cell.angle_beta   90.00
_cell.angle_gamma   90.00
#
_symmetry.space_group_name_H-M   'P 1'
#
loop_
_entity.id
_entity.type
_entity.pdbx_description
1 polymer ?
#
loop_
_entity_poly.entity_id
_entity_poly.type
_entity_poly.pdbx_seq_one_letter_code
_entity_poly.pdbx_strand_id
1 'polypeptide(L)' 'AGQVPSQELVGELQEHVKRELAPYKYPRAVEFVEKLPRTETGKIQRYVLRQADVLPYDATS' A
#
# COMPACT_ATOMS: atom_id res chain seq x y z
N ALA A 1 -2.04 16.60 -9.69
CA ALA A 1 -0.67 16.38 -9.19
C ALA A 1 -0.62 15.02 -8.49
N GLY A 2 0.50 14.31 -8.55
CA GLY A 2 0.72 13.11 -7.71
C GLY A 2 1.18 13.51 -6.30
N GLN A 3 0.93 12.66 -5.32
CA GLN A 3 1.46 12.80 -3.95
C GLN A 3 2.82 12.09 -3.83
N VAL A 4 3.73 12.64 -3.03
CA VAL A 4 5.02 12.00 -2.72
C VAL A 4 4.80 11.02 -1.55
N PRO A 5 5.36 9.80 -1.60
CA PRO A 5 5.39 8.90 -0.46
C PRO A 5 5.91 9.58 0.80
N SER A 6 5.13 9.52 1.89
CA SER A 6 5.52 10.10 3.18
C SER A 6 4.78 9.39 4.31
N GLN A 7 5.31 9.48 5.53
CA GLN A 7 4.65 8.91 6.70
C GLN A 7 3.30 9.58 7.00
N GLU A 8 3.18 10.88 6.71
CA GLU A 8 1.92 11.61 6.76
C GLU A 8 0.89 11.01 5.81
N LEU A 9 1.27 10.75 4.56
CA LEU A 9 0.38 10.15 3.56
C LEU A 9 -0.04 8.72 3.95
N VAL A 10 0.85 7.93 4.58
CA VAL A 10 0.47 6.62 5.14
C VAL A 10 -0.66 6.77 6.14
N GLY A 11 -0.52 7.70 7.09
CA GLY A 11 -1.53 7.97 8.11
C GLY A 11 -2.86 8.41 7.51
N GLU A 12 -2.83 9.30 6.53
CA GLU A 12 -4.02 9.76 5.81
C GLU A 12 -4.76 8.61 5.10
N LEU A 13 -4.02 7.73 4.41
CA LEU A 13 -4.59 6.57 3.73
C LEU A 13 -5.21 5.57 4.71
N GLN A 14 -4.52 5.29 5.82
CA GLN A 14 -5.03 4.39 6.87
C GLN A 14 -6.29 4.95 7.53
N GLU A 15 -6.29 6.22 7.91
CA GLU A 15 -7.46 6.87 8.51
C GLU A 15 -8.61 6.98 7.53
N HIS A 16 -8.35 7.22 6.25
CA HIS A 16 -9.38 7.14 5.21
C HIS A 16 -10.06 5.77 5.19
N VAL A 17 -9.28 4.68 5.11
CA VAL A 17 -9.86 3.32 5.08
C VAL A 17 -10.61 2.99 6.36
N LYS A 18 -10.11 3.41 7.52
CA LYS A 18 -10.73 3.18 8.83
C LYS A 18 -12.08 3.90 8.99
N ARG A 19 -12.26 5.07 8.38
CA ARG A 19 -13.55 5.78 8.37
C ARG A 19 -14.57 5.13 7.44
N GLU A 20 -14.11 4.62 6.28
CA GLU A 20 -15.00 4.08 5.24
C GLU A 20 -15.37 2.60 5.45
N LEU A 21 -14.49 1.81 6.09
CA LEU A 21 -14.65 0.37 6.25
C LEU A 21 -14.70 -0.05 7.72
N ALA A 22 -15.21 -1.27 7.94
CA ALA A 22 -15.21 -1.89 9.26
C ALA A 22 -13.77 -2.03 9.81
N PRO A 23 -13.57 -1.91 11.14
CA PRO A 23 -12.23 -1.87 11.75
C PRO A 23 -11.30 -3.01 11.37
N TYR A 24 -11.82 -4.22 11.13
CA TYR A 24 -10.99 -5.38 10.79
C TYR A 24 -10.47 -5.39 9.34
N LYS A 25 -10.95 -4.48 8.47
CA LYS A 25 -10.50 -4.34 7.08
C LYS A 25 -9.37 -3.33 6.91
N TYR A 26 -8.96 -2.65 7.99
CA TYR A 26 -7.92 -1.62 7.92
C TYR A 26 -6.55 -2.21 7.50
N PRO A 27 -5.77 -1.52 6.65
CA PRO A 27 -4.45 -1.96 6.27
C PRO A 27 -3.44 -1.71 7.40
N ARG A 28 -2.75 -2.78 7.83
CA ARG A 28 -1.74 -2.73 8.90
C ARG A 28 -0.41 -2.09 8.44
N ALA A 29 -0.12 -2.17 7.15
CA ALA A 29 1.06 -1.61 6.53
C ALA A 29 0.67 -1.00 5.18
N VAL A 30 1.39 0.03 4.78
CA VAL A 30 1.32 0.65 3.45
C VAL A 30 2.76 0.70 2.95
N GLU A 31 2.96 0.26 1.71
CA GLU A 31 4.25 0.30 1.02
C GLU A 31 4.02 1.01 -0.32
N PHE A 32 4.89 1.98 -0.62
CA PHE A 32 4.86 2.68 -1.90
C PHE A 32 5.87 2.04 -2.84
N VAL A 33 5.39 1.60 -4.00
CA VAL A 33 6.22 0.98 -5.04
C VAL A 33 6.10 1.78 -6.33
N GLU A 34 7.20 1.86 -7.09
CA GLU A 34 7.18 2.53 -8.39
C GLU A 34 6.24 1.85 -9.39
N LYS A 35 6.14 0.51 -9.32
CA LYS A 35 5.23 -0.28 -10.15
C LYS A 35 4.68 -1.50 -9.43
N LEU A 36 3.44 -1.84 -9.75
CA LEU A 36 2.85 -3.12 -9.34
C LEU A 36 3.28 -4.24 -10.29
N PRO A 37 3.54 -5.46 -9.77
CA PRO A 37 3.79 -6.62 -10.62
C PRO A 37 2.51 -6.97 -11.38
N ARG A 38 2.61 -7.03 -12.72
CA ARG A 38 1.48 -7.27 -13.62
C ARG A 38 1.84 -8.30 -14.68
N THR A 39 0.83 -9.04 -15.15
CA THR A 39 0.94 -9.91 -16.33
C THR A 39 1.08 -9.08 -17.61
N GLU A 40 1.40 -9.74 -18.72
CA GLU A 40 1.40 -9.13 -20.07
C GLU A 40 0.03 -8.52 -20.44
N THR A 41 -1.05 -9.07 -19.88
CA THR A 41 -2.43 -8.57 -20.02
C THR A 41 -2.82 -7.51 -18.97
N GLY A 42 -1.88 -7.07 -18.13
CA GLY A 42 -2.08 -6.00 -17.15
C GLY A 42 -2.72 -6.41 -15.82
N LYS A 43 -3.02 -7.70 -15.59
CA LYS A 43 -3.58 -8.16 -14.31
C LYS A 43 -2.52 -8.14 -13.21
N ILE A 44 -2.88 -7.64 -12.02
CA ILE A 44 -1.98 -7.64 -10.86
C ILE A 44 -1.65 -9.07 -10.42
N GLN A 45 -0.36 -9.37 -10.32
CA GLN A 45 0.16 -10.65 -9.85
C GLN A 45 0.21 -10.69 -8.31
N ARG A 46 -0.95 -10.82 -7.67
CA ARG A 46 -1.08 -10.78 -6.20
C ARG A 46 -0.24 -11.83 -5.45
N TYR A 47 0.11 -12.95 -6.09
CA TYR A 47 0.97 -13.96 -5.47
C TYR A 47 2.38 -13.43 -5.23
N VAL A 48 2.95 -12.69 -6.19
CA VAL A 48 4.28 -12.06 -6.05
C VAL A 48 4.25 -11.07 -4.89
N LEU A 49 3.18 -10.27 -4.78
CA LEU A 49 3.01 -9.33 -3.66
C LEU A 49 2.88 -10.01 -2.28
N ARG A 50 2.41 -11.26 -2.22
CA ARG A 50 2.34 -12.02 -0.96
C ARG A 50 3.66 -12.70 -0.59
N GLN A 51 4.51 -12.95 -1.58
CA GLN A 51 5.85 -13.48 -1.36
C GLN A 51 6.85 -12.37 -1.00
N ALA A 52 6.60 -11.15 -1.49
CA ALA A 52 7.28 -9.97 -1.00
C ALA A 52 6.89 -9.75 0.46
N ASP A 53 7.88 -9.62 1.35
CA ASP A 53 7.64 -9.16 2.70
C ASP A 53 7.20 -7.69 2.61
N VAL A 54 5.91 -7.45 2.81
CA VAL A 54 5.36 -6.09 2.85
C VAL A 54 5.77 -5.47 4.17
N LEU A 55 6.80 -4.64 4.13
CA LEU A 55 7.26 -3.90 5.29
C LEU A 55 6.48 -2.59 5.42
N PRO A 56 6.14 -2.14 6.65
CA PRO A 56 5.58 -0.81 6.85
C PRO A 56 6.51 0.24 6.26
N TYR A 57 5.96 1.23 5.57
CA TYR A 57 6.74 2.37 5.11
C TYR A 57 7.36 3.12 6.31
N ASP A 58 8.68 3.28 6.24
CA ASP A 58 9.47 4.15 7.11
C ASP A 58 10.14 5.21 6.22
N ALA A 59 10.19 6.46 6.68
CA ALA A 59 10.78 7.57 5.92
C ALA A 59 12.29 7.40 5.68
N THR A 60 12.91 6.46 6.40
CA THR A 60 14.31 6.04 6.27
C THR A 60 14.53 4.82 5.35
N SER A 61 13.46 4.23 4.81
CA SER A 61 13.49 3.01 3.99
C SER A 61 13.54 3.27 2.48
#